data_AF-A0A3D3E7M2-F1
#
_entry.id   AF-A0A3D3E7M2-F1
#
_cell.length_a   1.000
_cell.length_b   1.000
_cell.length_c   1.000
_cell.angle_alpha   90.00
_cell.angle_beta   90.00
_cell.angle_gamma   90.00
#
_symmetry.space_group_name_H-M   'P 1'
#
loop_
_entity.id
_entity.type
_entity.pdbx_description
1 polymer ?
#
loop_
_entity_poly.entity_id
_entity_poly.type
_entity_poly.pdbx_seq_one_letter_code
_entity_poly.pdbx_strand_id
1 'polypeptide(L)'
;MSETETKVADKTAVTTDKAKVHAEGYHSHSDDLPNSATIAERKRLRDEVASEIEAFLAQGGGITSVEANLRADPPKKPESNYGSRPI
;
A
#
# COMPACT_ATOMS: atom_id res chain seq x y z
N MET A 1 13.47 10.63 -54.62
CA MET A 1 13.29 9.16 -54.62
C MET A 1 14.40 8.58 -53.74
N SER A 2 14.35 8.78 -52.43
CA SER A 2 13.78 7.86 -51.42
C SER A 2 14.52 6.52 -51.38
N GLU A 3 15.70 6.53 -50.74
CA GLU A 3 16.42 5.31 -50.37
C GLU A 3 16.09 4.93 -48.92
N THR A 4 16.15 3.63 -48.72
CA THR A 4 15.48 2.79 -47.72
C THR A 4 16.11 2.81 -46.33
N GLU A 5 15.27 2.55 -45.32
CA GLU A 5 15.62 2.33 -43.92
C GLU A 5 16.87 1.47 -43.72
N THR A 6 17.79 1.95 -42.88
CA THR A 6 18.74 1.11 -42.15
C THR A 6 18.50 1.26 -40.65
N LYS A 7 17.88 0.22 -40.10
CA LYS A 7 17.73 -0.07 -38.68
C LYS A 7 19.11 -0.22 -38.03
N VAL A 8 19.53 0.75 -37.22
CA VAL A 8 20.65 0.59 -36.29
C VAL A 8 20.07 0.35 -34.89
N ALA A 9 20.30 -0.87 -34.41
CA ALA A 9 20.12 -1.25 -33.04
C ALA A 9 21.10 -0.47 -32.16
N ASP A 10 20.64 0.03 -31.02
CA ASP A 10 21.49 0.04 -29.84
C ASP A 10 20.72 -0.58 -28.67
N LYS A 11 21.28 -1.69 -28.20
CA LYS A 11 20.84 -2.44 -27.04
C LYS A 11 21.57 -1.82 -25.86
N THR A 12 20.97 -0.87 -25.18
CA THR A 12 21.43 -0.48 -23.85
C THR A 12 21.00 -1.55 -22.87
N ALA A 13 21.86 -2.55 -22.73
CA ALA A 13 21.88 -3.50 -21.64
C ALA A 13 21.99 -2.73 -20.32
N VAL A 14 20.86 -2.53 -19.64
CA VAL A 14 20.87 -2.20 -18.21
C VAL A 14 21.24 -3.49 -17.49
N THR A 15 22.52 -3.62 -17.18
CA THR A 15 23.04 -4.53 -16.18
C THR A 15 22.32 -4.20 -14.87
N THR A 16 21.24 -4.91 -14.56
CA THR A 16 20.68 -4.86 -13.20
C THR A 16 21.60 -5.71 -12.35
N ASP A 17 22.66 -5.07 -11.85
CA ASP A 17 23.45 -5.53 -10.73
C ASP A 17 22.51 -6.08 -9.66
N LYS A 18 22.79 -7.32 -9.24
CA LYS A 18 22.06 -8.03 -8.19
C LYS A 18 22.03 -7.17 -6.94
N ALA A 19 20.92 -6.45 -6.77
CA ALA A 19 20.73 -5.58 -5.65
C ALA A 19 20.33 -6.39 -4.43
N LYS A 20 21.28 -6.43 -3.49
CA LYS A 20 21.11 -6.46 -2.04
C LYS A 20 20.72 -7.81 -1.42
N VAL A 21 21.76 -8.44 -0.87
CA VAL A 21 21.70 -9.33 0.29
C VAL A 21 20.59 -8.89 1.25
N HIS A 22 19.56 -9.71 1.39
CA HIS A 22 18.51 -9.46 2.35
C HIS A 22 19.08 -9.64 3.76
N ALA A 23 18.86 -8.64 4.62
CA ALA A 23 19.22 -8.72 6.03
C ALA A 23 18.53 -9.92 6.70
N GLU A 24 19.22 -10.56 7.65
CA GLU A 24 18.69 -11.66 8.45
C GLU A 24 17.32 -11.27 9.04
N GLY A 25 16.26 -11.94 8.59
CA GLY A 25 14.86 -11.60 8.90
C GLY A 25 13.95 -11.50 7.67
N TYR A 26 14.49 -11.45 6.45
CA TYR A 26 13.68 -11.51 5.24
C TYR A 26 13.28 -12.96 4.93
N HIS A 27 12.02 -13.29 5.22
CA HIS A 27 11.46 -14.58 4.87
C HIS A 27 11.14 -14.57 3.38
N SER A 28 12.04 -15.09 2.53
CA SER A 28 11.71 -15.36 1.13
C SER A 28 10.58 -16.39 1.13
N HIS A 29 9.46 -16.02 0.53
CA HIS A 29 8.28 -16.86 0.40
C HIS A 29 8.62 -18.09 -0.46
N SER A 30 8.96 -19.20 0.19
CA SER A 30 9.00 -20.53 -0.40
C SER A 30 7.78 -21.29 0.10
N ASP A 31 7.05 -21.94 -0.79
CA ASP A 31 5.75 -22.58 -0.52
C ASP A 31 5.79 -23.70 0.54
N ASP A 32 6.98 -24.17 0.93
CA ASP A 32 7.20 -25.26 1.89
C ASP A 32 7.46 -24.81 3.36
N LEU A 33 7.26 -23.53 3.70
CA LEU A 33 7.41 -23.07 5.10
C LEU A 33 6.12 -23.26 5.93
N PRO A 34 6.22 -23.40 7.27
CA PRO A 34 5.11 -23.68 8.23
C PRO A 34 4.01 -22.60 8.31
N ASN A 35 3.99 -21.68 7.35
CA ASN A 35 2.98 -20.65 7.16
C ASN A 35 1.85 -21.07 6.22
N SER A 36 1.82 -22.29 5.67
CA SER A 36 0.72 -22.76 4.82
C SER A 36 -0.64 -22.72 5.53
N ALA A 37 -0.68 -23.12 6.81
CA ALA A 37 -1.86 -22.96 7.68
C ALA A 37 -2.25 -21.49 7.88
N THR A 38 -1.26 -20.58 7.99
CA THR A 38 -1.51 -19.13 8.14
C THR A 38 -1.89 -18.46 6.81
N ILE A 39 -1.55 -19.05 5.66
CA ILE A 39 -1.97 -18.58 4.34
C ILE A 39 -3.44 -18.92 4.10
N ALA A 40 -3.86 -20.15 4.41
CA ALA A 40 -5.26 -20.57 4.31
C ALA A 40 -6.17 -19.71 5.22
N GLU A 41 -5.75 -19.45 6.45
CA GLU A 41 -6.49 -18.59 7.38
C GLU A 41 -6.56 -17.14 6.89
N ARG A 42 -5.44 -16.56 6.41
CA ARG A 42 -5.44 -15.23 5.80
C ARG A 42 -6.28 -15.15 4.54
N LYS A 43 -6.43 -16.27 3.81
CA LYS A 43 -7.35 -16.34 2.66
C LYS A 43 -8.80 -16.32 3.14
N ARG A 44 -9.15 -17.12 4.15
CA ARG A 44 -10.48 -17.11 4.76
C ARG A 44 -10.88 -15.70 5.22
N LEU A 45 -10.01 -15.01 5.95
CA LEU A 45 -10.27 -13.64 6.40
C LEU A 45 -10.47 -12.65 5.24
N ARG A 46 -9.71 -12.81 4.14
CA ARG A 46 -9.91 -11.99 2.93
C ARG A 46 -11.24 -12.28 2.26
N ASP A 47 -11.61 -13.56 2.15
CA ASP A 47 -12.86 -13.98 1.53
C ASP A 47 -14.07 -13.49 2.35
N GLU A 48 -13.98 -13.51 3.69
CA GLU A 48 -14.99 -12.96 4.60
C GLU A 48 -15.16 -11.44 4.41
N VAL A 49 -14.08 -10.67 4.49
CA VAL A 49 -14.11 -9.22 4.27
C VAL A 49 -14.63 -8.86 2.87
N ALA A 50 -14.26 -9.61 1.84
CA ALA A 50 -14.79 -9.41 0.50
C ALA A 50 -16.31 -9.56 0.45
N SER A 51 -16.85 -10.60 1.09
CA SER A 51 -18.30 -10.84 1.15
C SER A 51 -19.05 -9.71 1.88
N GLU A 52 -18.47 -9.18 2.97
CA GLU A 52 -19.06 -8.06 3.70
C GLU A 52 -19.07 -6.78 2.88
N ILE A 53 -17.99 -6.51 2.15
CA ILE A 53 -17.91 -5.37 1.23
C ILE A 53 -18.99 -5.47 0.14
N GLU A 54 -19.15 -6.65 -0.46
CA GLU A 54 -20.20 -6.88 -1.47
C GLU A 54 -21.60 -6.63 -0.91
N ALA A 55 -21.89 -7.13 0.29
CA ALA A 55 -23.17 -6.90 0.96
C ALA A 55 -23.39 -5.41 1.28
N PHE A 56 -22.37 -4.70 1.75
CA PHE A 56 -22.43 -3.27 2.02
C PHE A 56 -22.74 -2.45 0.76
N LEU A 57 -22.09 -2.78 -0.35
CA LEU A 57 -22.34 -2.14 -1.65
C LEU A 57 -23.74 -2.46 -2.18
N ALA A 58 -24.20 -3.71 -2.06
CA ALA A 58 -25.54 -4.13 -2.48
C ALA A 58 -26.66 -3.43 -1.69
N GLN A 59 -26.43 -3.14 -0.41
CA GLN A 59 -27.35 -2.38 0.43
C GLN A 59 -27.39 -0.87 0.08
N GLY A 60 -26.56 -0.41 -0.86
CA GLY A 60 -26.47 0.99 -1.28
C GLY A 60 -25.42 1.80 -0.53
N GLY A 61 -24.52 1.15 0.21
CA GLY A 61 -23.34 1.79 0.81
C GLY A 61 -22.33 2.23 -0.26
N GLY A 62 -21.55 3.28 0.03
CA GLY A 62 -20.52 3.81 -0.87
C GLY A 62 -19.15 3.84 -0.19
N ILE A 63 -18.09 3.58 -0.96
CA ILE A 63 -16.70 3.64 -0.50
C ILE A 63 -16.10 4.98 -0.93
N THR A 64 -15.51 5.70 0.02
CA THR A 64 -14.78 6.94 -0.24
C THR A 64 -13.28 6.70 -0.20
N SER A 65 -12.56 7.29 -1.17
CA SER A 65 -11.09 7.30 -1.15
C SER A 65 -10.61 8.42 -0.25
N VAL A 66 -9.71 8.11 0.68
CA VAL A 66 -9.12 9.07 1.61
C VAL A 66 -7.62 9.15 1.35
N GLU A 67 -7.07 10.36 1.28
CA GLU A 67 -5.63 10.57 1.13
C GLU A 67 -4.87 10.08 2.37
N ALA A 68 -3.70 9.47 2.17
CA ALA A 68 -2.89 8.88 3.24
C ALA A 68 -2.53 9.86 4.39
N ASN A 69 -2.54 11.17 4.14
CA ASN A 69 -2.18 12.20 5.12
C ASN A 69 -3.36 13.05 5.57
N LEU A 70 -4.60 12.60 5.36
CA LEU A 70 -5.78 13.34 5.79
C LEU A 70 -5.85 13.36 7.33
N ARG A 71 -5.58 14.52 7.93
CA ARG A 71 -5.68 14.75 9.37
C ARG A 71 -6.83 15.73 9.64
N ALA A 72 -7.83 15.31 10.42
CA ALA A 72 -9.13 16.00 10.49
C ALA A 72 -9.14 17.39 11.15
N ASP A 73 -8.13 17.75 11.95
CA ASP A 73 -7.85 19.12 12.40
C ASP A 73 -6.43 19.09 12.97
N PRO A 74 -5.53 20.02 12.59
CA PRO A 74 -4.29 20.19 13.31
C PRO A 74 -4.58 20.45 14.81
N PRO A 75 -3.77 19.92 15.75
CA PRO A 75 -3.92 20.24 17.15
C PRO A 75 -3.91 21.77 17.35
N LYS A 76 -5.01 22.33 17.85
CA LYS A 76 -5.08 23.75 18.16
C LYS A 76 -4.25 24.05 19.40
N LYS A 77 -3.60 25.22 19.41
CA LYS A 77 -2.89 25.69 20.60
C LYS A 77 -3.90 25.86 21.75
N PRO A 78 -3.54 25.50 22.99
CA PRO A 78 -4.39 25.78 24.14
C PRO A 78 -4.47 27.29 24.35
N GLU A 79 -5.69 27.81 24.46
CA GLU A 79 -5.92 29.20 24.89
C GLU A 79 -5.68 29.30 26.40
N SER A 80 -4.80 30.21 26.82
CA SER A 80 -4.55 30.46 28.24
C SER A 80 -5.61 31.42 28.79
N ASN A 81 -6.65 30.89 29.43
CA ASN A 81 -7.66 31.68 30.15
C ASN A 81 -7.26 32.02 31.59
N TYR A 82 -6.01 31.77 31.98
CA TYR A 82 -5.50 32.09 33.31
C TYR A 82 -5.47 33.61 33.52
N GLY A 83 -6.02 34.08 34.64
CA GLY A 83 -6.10 35.52 34.97
C GLY A 83 -7.29 36.29 34.35
N SER A 84 -8.20 35.61 33.64
CA SER A 84 -9.43 36.23 33.11
C SER A 84 -10.50 36.50 34.18
N ARG A 85 -10.32 35.97 35.39
CA ARG A 85 -11.22 36.17 36.53
C ARG A 85 -10.59 37.19 37.48
N PRO A 86 -11.33 38.25 37.88
CA PRO A 86 -10.87 39.19 38.90
C PRO A 86 -10.57 38.47 40.21
N ILE A 87 -9.52 38.89 40.91
CA ILE A 87 -9.13 38.43 42.26
C ILE A 87 -9.88 39.20 43.34
#